data_AF-A0A1R1XBP8-F1
#
_entry.id   AF-A0A1R1XBP8-F1
#
_cell.length_a   1.000
_cell.length_b   1.000
_cell.length_c   1.000
_cell.angle_alpha   90.00
_cell.angle_beta   90.00
_cell.angle_gamma   90.00
#
_symmetry.space_group_name_H-M   'P 1'
#
loop_
_entity.id
_entity.type
_entity.pdbx_description
1 polymer ?
#
loop_
_entity_poly.entity_id
_entity_poly.type
_entity_poly.pdbx_seq_one_letter_code
_entity_poly.pdbx_strand_id
1 'polypeptide(L)'
;MSQVLAKAVKGVPLRGMLLGAPGAGKGTQVQKIKNNFDVLSISSGDLLRRHIQNKSEVGLIAKKYVESGGIFFHLILLLGNIYIRFF
;
A
#
# COMPACT_ATOMS: atom_id res chain seq x y z
N MET A 1 22.45 33.24 10.49
CA MET A 1 21.26 33.23 9.62
C MET A 1 21.46 32.20 8.52
N SER A 2 21.57 30.91 8.83
CA SER A 2 20.53 29.98 9.30
C SER A 2 19.54 29.61 8.20
N GLN A 3 19.78 28.46 7.56
CA GLN A 3 18.78 27.41 7.33
C GLN A 3 17.50 27.71 6.52
N VAL A 4 17.29 28.92 5.97
CA VAL A 4 16.04 29.27 5.27
C VAL A 4 15.97 28.74 3.83
N LEU A 5 17.09 28.41 3.18
CA LEU A 5 17.11 28.12 1.72
C LEU A 5 17.19 26.64 1.31
N ALA A 6 17.46 25.71 2.22
CA ALA A 6 17.62 24.28 1.85
C ALA A 6 16.31 23.47 1.89
N LYS A 7 15.16 24.12 2.10
CA LYS A 7 13.88 23.43 2.27
C LYS A 7 12.96 23.72 1.08
N ALA A 8 12.64 22.64 0.37
CA ALA A 8 11.53 22.49 -0.57
C ALA A 8 11.72 23.04 -2.00
N VAL A 9 12.54 22.34 -2.81
CA VAL A 9 12.00 21.95 -4.13
C VAL A 9 11.05 20.78 -3.86
N LYS A 10 9.77 21.09 -3.59
CA LYS A 10 8.72 20.06 -3.56
C LYS A 10 8.47 19.62 -5.00
N GLY A 11 9.32 18.70 -5.48
CA GLY A 11 9.09 18.00 -6.74
C GLY A 11 7.77 17.20 -6.68
N VAL A 12 7.24 16.86 -7.84
CA VAL A 12 6.04 16.02 -7.96
C VAL A 12 6.29 14.70 -7.20
N PRO A 13 5.37 14.27 -6.30
CA PRO A 13 5.58 13.05 -5.52
C PRO A 13 5.69 11.83 -6.45
N LEU A 14 6.70 10.99 -6.22
CA LEU A 14 6.90 9.76 -6.97
C LEU A 14 5.78 8.77 -6.62
N ARG A 15 4.90 8.49 -7.59
CA ARG A 15 3.83 7.50 -7.48
C ARG A 15 4.08 6.40 -8.51
N GLY A 16 4.18 5.16 -8.04
CA GLY A 16 4.45 4.00 -8.89
C GLY A 16 3.73 2.76 -8.41
N MET A 17 3.39 1.86 -9.34
CA MET A 17 2.77 0.57 -9.05
C MET A 17 3.73 -0.55 -9.45
N LEU A 18 4.04 -1.45 -8.50
CA LEU A 18 4.88 -2.61 -8.77
C LEU A 18 4.00 -3.82 -9.07
N LEU A 19 4.03 -4.27 -10.33
CA LEU A 19 3.26 -5.41 -10.84
C LEU A 19 4.16 -6.64 -11.01
N GLY A 20 3.56 -7.84 -10.96
CA GLY A 20 4.28 -9.11 -11.12
C GLY A 20 3.56 -10.28 -10.47
N ALA A 21 3.94 -11.51 -10.83
CA ALA A 21 3.35 -12.73 -10.29
C ALA A 21 3.51 -12.85 -8.76
N PRO A 22 2.65 -13.63 -8.07
CA PRO A 22 2.90 -14.07 -6.70
C PRO A 22 4.29 -14.70 -6.60
N GLY A 23 5.06 -14.38 -5.56
CA GLY A 23 6.43 -14.90 -5.41
C GLY A 23 7.51 -14.22 -6.26
N ALA A 24 7.18 -13.31 -7.19
CA ALA A 24 8.17 -12.64 -8.06
C ALA A 24 9.12 -11.64 -7.34
N GLY A 25 9.17 -11.64 -6.01
CA GLY A 25 10.10 -10.79 -5.25
C GLY A 25 9.73 -9.31 -5.17
N LYS A 26 8.49 -8.92 -5.51
CA LYS A 26 8.03 -7.51 -5.44
C LYS A 26 8.29 -6.86 -4.08
N GLY A 27 8.03 -7.58 -2.98
CA GLY A 27 8.29 -7.08 -1.62
C GLY A 27 9.76 -6.74 -1.41
N THR A 28 10.67 -7.60 -1.86
CA THR A 28 12.12 -7.38 -1.80
C THR A 28 12.53 -6.14 -2.60
N GLN A 29 11.97 -5.95 -3.79
CA GLN A 29 12.24 -4.78 -4.62
C GLN A 29 11.68 -3.50 -4.00
N VAL A 30 10.49 -3.54 -3.40
CA VAL A 30 9.91 -2.41 -2.66
C VAL A 30 10.82 -1.97 -1.51
N GLN A 31 11.41 -2.90 -0.76
CA GLN A 31 12.35 -2.55 0.31
C GLN A 31 13.60 -1.84 -0.21
N LYS A 32 14.15 -2.30 -1.35
CA LYS A 32 15.28 -1.59 -1.99
C LYS A 32 14.90 -0.19 -2.45
N ILE A 33 13.69 -0.02 -3.00
CA ILE A 33 13.19 1.30 -3.44
C ILE A 33 13.05 2.23 -2.23
N LYS A 34 12.49 1.76 -1.10
CA LYS A 34 12.39 2.56 0.13
C LYS A 34 13.73 3.02 0.69
N ASN A 35 14.78 2.21 0.54
CA ASN A 35 16.11 2.58 1.03
C ASN A 35 16.75 3.68 0.18
N ASN A 36 16.40 3.74 -1.11
CA ASN A 36 17.02 4.66 -2.07
C ASN A 36 16.16 5.91 -2.34
N PHE A 37 14.87 5.86 -2.04
CA PHE A 37 13.91 6.93 -2.28
C PHE A 37 13.05 7.12 -1.03
N ASP A 38 12.76 8.38 -0.69
CA ASP A 38 11.83 8.73 0.40
C ASP A 38 10.37 8.48 -0.04
N VAL A 39 9.99 7.20 -0.14
CA VAL A 39 8.67 6.76 -0.60
C VAL A 39 8.00 5.80 0.37
N LEU A 40 6.70 5.98 0.55
CA LEU A 40 5.86 5.04 1.30
C LEU A 40 5.35 3.95 0.36
N SER A 41 5.45 2.69 0.77
CA SER A 41 4.82 1.57 0.03
C SER A 41 3.48 1.20 0.63
N ILE A 42 2.46 1.06 -0.22
CA ILE A 42 1.17 0.52 0.16
C ILE A 42 0.99 -0.85 -0.51
N SER A 43 0.72 -1.87 0.30
CA SER A 43 0.44 -3.23 -0.16
C SER A 43 -1.00 -3.57 0.22
N SER A 44 -1.87 -3.69 -0.79
CA SER A 44 -3.29 -4.03 -0.58
C SER A 44 -3.45 -5.37 0.16
N GLY A 45 -2.58 -6.34 -0.12
CA GLY A 45 -2.53 -7.61 0.58
C GLY A 45 -2.17 -7.48 2.06
N ASP A 46 -1.18 -6.64 2.41
CA ASP A 46 -0.79 -6.43 3.81
C ASP A 46 -1.84 -5.64 4.59
N LEU A 47 -2.43 -4.61 3.97
CA LEU A 47 -3.56 -3.88 4.53
C LEU A 47 -4.72 -4.83 4.84
N LEU A 48 -5.09 -5.68 3.88
CA LEU A 48 -6.17 -6.64 4.05
C LEU A 48 -5.88 -7.63 5.19
N ARG A 49 -4.68 -8.22 5.21
CA ARG A 49 -4.23 -9.12 6.29
C ARG A 49 -4.30 -8.45 7.65
N ARG A 50 -3.87 -7.19 7.75
CA ARG A 50 -3.95 -6.39 8.99
C ARG A 50 -5.38 -6.15 9.43
N HIS A 51 -6.29 -5.80 8.51
CA HIS A 51 -7.70 -5.62 8.81
C HIS A 51 -8.37 -6.90 9.32
N ILE A 52 -8.03 -8.06 8.73
CA ILE A 52 -8.49 -9.39 9.17
C ILE A 52 -7.96 -9.71 10.56
N GLN A 53 -6.65 -9.52 10.81
CA GLN A 53 -6.03 -9.75 12.12
C GLN A 53 -6.66 -8.88 13.21
N ASN A 54 -6.92 -7.60 12.90
CA ASN A 54 -7.52 -6.64 13.82
C ASN A 54 -9.03 -6.84 14.02
N LYS A 55 -9.66 -7.82 13.33
CA LYS A 55 -11.12 -8.06 13.37
C LYS A 55 -11.95 -6.80 13.12
N SER A 56 -11.41 -5.86 12.34
CA SER A 56 -12.17 -4.68 11.89
C SER A 56 -13.39 -5.12 11.07
N GLU A 57 -14.42 -4.29 11.00
CA GLU A 57 -15.64 -4.59 10.22
C GLU A 57 -15.30 -5.00 8.78
N VAL A 58 -14.43 -4.23 8.13
CA VAL A 58 -13.88 -4.52 6.80
C VAL A 58 -13.12 -5.86 6.77
N GLY A 59 -12.36 -6.16 7.82
CA GLY A 59 -11.61 -7.42 7.95
C GLY A 59 -12.48 -8.65 8.16
N LEU A 60 -13.60 -8.52 8.88
CA LEU A 60 -14.55 -9.62 9.10
C LEU A 60 -15.26 -9.99 7.79
N ILE A 61 -15.66 -8.97 7.01
CA ILE A 61 -16.20 -9.16 5.67
C ILE A 61 -15.11 -9.83 4.82
N ALA A 62 -13.91 -9.26 4.75
CA ALA A 62 -12.80 -9.82 3.97
C ALA A 62 -12.51 -11.29 4.28
N LYS A 63 -12.48 -11.64 5.56
CA LYS A 63 -12.21 -13.01 6.01
C LYS A 63 -13.19 -14.01 5.41
N LYS A 64 -14.51 -13.72 5.45
CA LYS A 64 -15.54 -14.59 4.89
C LYS A 64 -15.35 -14.87 3.40
N TYR A 65 -14.98 -13.85 2.63
CA TYR A 65 -14.77 -13.99 1.18
C TYR A 65 -13.46 -14.69 0.83
N VAL A 66 -12.39 -14.44 1.58
CA VAL A 66 -11.10 -15.14 1.38
C VAL A 66 -11.25 -16.62 1.72
N GLU A 67 -11.97 -16.96 2.79
CA GLU A 67 -12.26 -18.34 3.19
C GLU A 67 -13.14 -19.08 2.17
N SER A 68 -14.04 -18.38 1.47
CA SER A 68 -14.87 -18.97 0.42
C SER A 68 -14.14 -19.12 -0.93
N GLY A 69 -12.82 -18.87 -0.98
CA GLY A 69 -12.04 -18.89 -2.23
C GLY A 69 -12.39 -17.76 -3.20
N GLY A 70 -13.15 -16.76 -2.76
CA GLY A 70 -13.61 -15.65 -3.58
C GLY A 70 -12.52 -14.62 -3.84
N ILE A 71 -12.43 -14.14 -5.08
CA ILE A 71 -11.53 -13.04 -5.43
C ILE A 71 -12.16 -11.72 -4.97
N PHE A 72 -11.49 -11.07 -4.02
CA PHE A 72 -12.04 -9.91 -3.31
C PHE A 72 -11.77 -8.57 -4.03
N PHE A 73 -12.17 -8.48 -5.30
CA PHE A 73 -11.89 -7.32 -6.16
C PHE A 73 -12.52 -6.01 -5.65
N HIS A 74 -13.74 -6.07 -5.11
CA HIS A 74 -14.48 -4.87 -4.72
C HIS A 74 -13.87 -4.16 -3.49
N LEU A 75 -13.33 -4.91 -2.52
CA LEU A 75 -12.72 -4.29 -1.34
C LEU A 75 -11.34 -3.69 -1.64
N ILE A 76 -10.59 -4.26 -2.58
CA ILE A 76 -9.30 -3.67 -3.00
C ILE A 76 -9.52 -2.27 -3.57
N LEU A 77 -10.61 -2.05 -4.32
CA LEU A 77 -10.98 -0.72 -4.83
C LEU A 77 -11.42 0.23 -3.72
N LEU A 78 -12.16 -0.26 -2.72
CA LEU A 78 -12.58 0.55 -1.58
C LEU A 78 -11.39 0.98 -0.71
N LEU A 79 -10.49 0.04 -0.41
CA LEU A 79 -9.22 0.33 0.27
C LEU A 79 -8.33 1.24 -0.59
N GLY A 80 -8.30 1.02 -1.90
CA GLY A 80 -7.61 1.92 -2.83
C GLY A 80 -8.13 3.36 -2.72
N ASN A 81 -9.44 3.57 -2.76
CA ASN A 81 -10.04 4.90 -2.62
C ASN A 81 -9.81 5.53 -1.24
N ILE A 82 -9.73 4.74 -0.18
CA ILE A 82 -9.46 5.24 1.17
C ILE A 82 -7.97 5.56 1.33
N TYR A 83 -7.06 4.74 0.83
CA TYR A 83 -5.63 4.88 1.14
C TYR A 83 -4.82 5.59 0.05
N ILE A 84 -5.23 5.53 -1.22
CA ILE A 84 -4.51 6.17 -2.34
C ILE A 84 -4.92 7.63 -2.49
N ARG A 85 -6.14 7.99 -2.12
CA ARG A 85 -6.67 9.36 -2.28
C ARG A 85 -6.05 10.39 -1.34
N PHE A 86 -5.30 9.96 -0.32
CA PHE A 86 -4.58 10.84 0.61
C PHE A 86 -3.08 11.01 0.30
N PHE A 87 -2.58 10.44 -0.81
CA PHE A 87 -1.20 10.62 -1.27
C PHE A 87 -1.14 11.25 -2.65
#